data_AF-A0A536BUY6-F1
#
_entry.id   AF-A0A536BUY6-F1
#
_cell.length_a   1.000
_cell.length_b   1.000
_cell.length_c   1.000
_cell.angle_alpha   90.00
_cell.angle_beta   90.00
_cell.angle_gamma   90.00
#
_symmetry.space_group_name_H-M   'P 1'
#
loop_
_entity.id
_entity.type
_entity.pdbx_description
1 polymer ?
#
loop_
_entity_poly.entity_id
_entity_poly.type
_entity_poly.pdbx_seq_one_letter_code
_entity_poly.pdbx_strand_id
1 'polypeptide(L)'
;MPLTSTSRGPQMGSPGAGKATTVTIRFLDDEIMEGRVATTSLDQPNLELEMLDQASNNERALIPLPSIKRIGLGSGVPTAAEQARAGKKVAIRFQDGEVLKGYLDGDLTHATYGVTMRLMAVNKDRIETLGIPYTALKALFYLKSWDTRPPEFDGEEDLHLNKRLSSPLVDLISDMGQLDKLRKRGAITESEFQRKRRKILDNI
;
A
#
# COMPACT_ATOMS: atom_id res chain seq x y z
N MET A 1 53.22 27.73 -38.10
CA MET A 1 53.24 27.08 -36.77
C MET A 1 53.32 28.17 -35.70
N PRO A 2 52.73 28.04 -34.49
CA PRO A 2 51.61 27.20 -34.00
C PRO A 2 50.37 28.07 -33.65
N LEU A 3 49.09 27.66 -33.79
CA LEU A 3 48.24 26.73 -33.02
C LEU A 3 48.25 26.92 -31.49
N THR A 4 47.19 27.52 -30.95
CA THR A 4 46.72 27.26 -29.57
C THR A 4 45.24 26.89 -29.58
N SER A 5 45.02 25.68 -29.09
CA SER A 5 43.77 24.96 -28.91
C SER A 5 43.14 25.37 -27.58
N THR A 6 41.90 25.84 -27.59
CA THR A 6 41.02 25.78 -26.41
C THR A 6 40.29 24.45 -26.41
N SER A 7 40.82 23.53 -25.61
CA SER A 7 40.20 22.25 -25.29
C SER A 7 38.85 22.46 -24.60
N ARG A 8 37.75 22.19 -25.32
CA ARG A 8 36.47 21.86 -24.69
C ARG A 8 36.67 20.57 -23.90
N GLY A 9 36.57 20.66 -22.57
CA GLY A 9 36.50 19.48 -21.72
C GLY A 9 35.30 18.61 -22.12
N PRO A 10 35.39 17.28 -21.97
CA PRO A 10 34.30 16.39 -22.30
C PRO A 10 33.09 16.74 -21.41
N GLN A 11 32.00 17.15 -22.04
CA GLN A 11 30.67 17.09 -21.43
C GLN A 11 30.43 15.64 -21.03
N MET A 12 30.49 15.35 -19.73
CA MET A 12 29.93 14.12 -19.20
C MET A 12 28.45 14.14 -19.52
N GLY A 13 28.04 13.28 -20.45
CA GLY A 13 26.64 13.01 -20.72
C GLY A 13 25.95 12.60 -19.43
N SER A 14 24.85 13.28 -19.11
CA SER A 14 23.98 12.90 -18.02
C SER A 14 23.59 11.42 -18.18
N PRO A 15 23.69 10.60 -17.13
CA PRO A 15 23.17 9.23 -17.18
C PRO A 15 21.69 9.33 -17.53
N GLY A 16 21.27 8.53 -18.52
CA GLY A 16 19.98 8.65 -19.21
C GLY A 16 18.83 8.98 -18.26
N ALA A 17 18.13 10.07 -18.56
CA ALA A 17 16.93 10.46 -17.85
C ALA A 17 15.90 9.34 -17.98
N GLY A 18 15.83 8.48 -16.96
CA GLY A 18 14.73 7.54 -16.79
C GLY A 18 13.43 8.33 -16.87
N LYS A 19 12.48 7.84 -17.66
CA LYS A 19 11.18 8.52 -17.82
C LYS A 19 10.57 8.72 -16.43
N ALA A 20 10.35 9.98 -16.05
CA ALA A 20 9.83 10.31 -14.73
C ALA A 20 8.53 9.53 -14.47
N THR A 21 8.50 8.80 -13.36
CA THR A 21 7.42 7.90 -12.99
C THR A 21 6.56 8.58 -11.93
N THR A 22 5.24 8.62 -12.14
CA THR A 22 4.30 9.09 -11.12
C THR A 22 4.24 8.08 -9.98
N VAL A 23 4.34 8.55 -8.76
CA VAL A 23 4.26 7.73 -7.55
C VAL A 23 3.28 8.33 -6.56
N THR A 24 2.69 7.46 -5.75
CA THR A 24 1.86 7.83 -4.60
C THR A 24 2.56 7.37 -3.33
N ILE A 25 2.87 8.29 -2.43
CA ILE A 25 3.53 8.01 -1.15
C ILE A 25 2.48 8.05 -0.06
N ARG A 26 2.43 7.00 0.75
CA ARG A 26 1.72 7.00 2.02
C ARG A 26 2.73 7.12 3.15
N PHE A 27 2.60 8.14 3.97
CA PHE A 27 3.44 8.38 5.13
C PHE A 27 3.03 7.51 6.32
N LEU A 28 3.86 7.48 7.37
CA LEU A 28 3.57 6.72 8.60
C LEU A 28 2.34 7.23 9.35
N ASP A 29 2.01 8.52 9.22
CA ASP A 29 0.82 9.17 9.78
C ASP A 29 -0.41 9.10 8.85
N ASP A 30 -0.34 8.28 7.80
CA ASP A 30 -1.37 8.08 6.79
C ASP A 30 -1.65 9.25 5.85
N GLU A 31 -0.85 10.33 5.89
CA GLU A 31 -0.87 11.32 4.83
C GLU A 31 -0.53 10.68 3.48
N ILE A 32 -1.13 11.20 2.40
CA ILE A 32 -0.88 10.76 1.03
C ILE A 32 -0.37 11.93 0.21
N MET A 33 0.72 11.70 -0.52
CA MET A 33 1.29 12.66 -1.47
C MET A 33 1.52 12.01 -2.82
N GLU A 34 1.29 12.76 -3.88
CA GLU A 34 1.58 12.34 -5.26
C GLU A 34 2.67 13.22 -5.86
N GLY A 35 3.55 12.61 -6.65
CA GLY A 35 4.61 13.33 -7.34
C GLY A 35 5.26 12.48 -8.42
N ARG A 36 6.34 12.99 -9.00
CA ARG A 36 7.15 12.26 -9.99
C ARG A 36 8.55 12.01 -9.46
N VAL A 37 9.08 10.82 -9.71
CA VAL A 37 10.46 10.46 -9.39
C VAL A 37 11.19 10.03 -10.65
N ALA A 38 12.48 10.39 -10.76
CA ALA A 38 13.33 9.94 -11.86
C ALA A 38 13.73 8.45 -11.69
N THR A 39 13.83 7.98 -10.45
CA THR A 39 14.17 6.61 -10.10
C THR A 39 13.29 6.11 -8.96
N THR A 40 12.93 4.84 -9.00
CA THR A 40 12.06 4.16 -8.01
C THR A 40 12.85 3.21 -7.09
N SER A 41 14.19 3.27 -7.16
CA SER A 41 15.06 2.47 -6.30
C SER A 41 15.03 2.95 -4.85
N LEU A 42 15.10 2.00 -3.91
CA LEU A 42 15.25 2.23 -2.47
C LEU A 42 16.72 2.03 -2.02
N ASP A 43 17.68 2.28 -2.91
CA ASP A 43 19.12 2.23 -2.58
C ASP A 43 19.65 3.53 -1.97
N GLN A 44 18.84 4.59 -1.98
CA GLN A 44 19.13 5.85 -1.31
C GLN A 44 18.24 6.00 -0.07
N PRO A 45 18.69 6.72 0.97
CA PRO A 45 17.94 6.85 2.23
C PRO A 45 16.74 7.82 2.12
N ASN A 46 16.54 8.45 0.96
CA ASN A 46 15.48 9.40 0.68
C ASN A 46 14.99 9.28 -0.76
N LEU A 47 13.84 9.89 -1.04
CA LEU A 47 13.29 10.10 -2.37
C LEU A 47 13.16 11.59 -2.64
N GLU A 48 13.59 12.02 -3.82
CA GLU A 48 13.29 13.36 -4.33
C GLU A 48 12.12 13.29 -5.31
N LEU A 49 11.04 14.00 -4.98
CA LEU A 49 9.84 14.10 -5.79
C LEU A 49 9.78 15.46 -6.46
N GLU A 50 9.46 15.46 -7.75
CA GLU A 50 8.96 16.62 -8.45
C GLU A 50 7.45 16.74 -8.21
N MET A 51 7.00 17.93 -7.83
CA MET A 51 5.59 18.18 -7.52
C MET A 51 4.77 18.32 -8.80
N LEU A 52 3.58 17.71 -8.82
CA LEU A 52 2.67 17.77 -9.97
C LEU A 52 1.77 19.01 -9.96
N ASP A 53 1.47 19.54 -8.77
CA ASP A 53 0.50 20.61 -8.59
C ASP A 53 1.11 21.99 -8.89
N GLN A 54 0.67 22.60 -9.99
CA GLN A 54 1.09 23.94 -10.40
C GLN A 54 0.53 25.05 -9.50
N ALA A 55 -0.49 24.76 -8.67
CA ALA A 55 -1.02 25.72 -7.71
C ALA A 55 -0.20 25.77 -6.41
N SER A 56 0.67 24.77 -6.18
CA SER A 56 1.57 24.72 -5.03
C SER A 56 2.81 25.57 -5.28
N ASN A 57 3.34 26.22 -4.23
CA ASN A 57 4.62 26.92 -4.26
C ASN A 57 5.83 25.96 -4.18
N ASN A 58 5.59 24.65 -4.11
CA ASN A 58 6.63 23.65 -3.96
C ASN A 58 6.99 23.07 -5.33
N GLU A 59 8.25 23.18 -5.74
CA GLU A 59 8.74 22.54 -6.97
C GLU A 59 9.17 21.08 -6.72
N ARG A 60 9.77 20.83 -5.55
CA ARG A 60 10.31 19.52 -5.17
C ARG A 60 10.12 19.23 -3.69
N ALA A 61 10.11 17.95 -3.33
CA ALA A 61 10.15 17.47 -1.96
C ALA A 61 11.24 16.41 -1.79
N LEU A 62 12.09 16.56 -0.76
CA LEU A 62 13.00 15.50 -0.33
C LEU A 62 12.37 14.77 0.85
N ILE A 63 12.10 13.49 0.69
CA ILE A 63 11.36 12.68 1.65
C ILE A 63 12.27 11.57 2.20
N PRO A 64 12.60 11.58 3.49
CA PRO A 64 13.37 10.49 4.09
C PRO A 64 12.54 9.20 4.15
N LEU A 65 13.14 8.07 3.75
CA LEU A 65 12.47 6.76 3.78
C LEU A 65 11.90 6.38 5.17
N PRO A 66 12.54 6.73 6.31
CA PRO A 66 11.96 6.52 7.63
C PRO A 66 10.57 7.14 7.86
N SER A 67 10.18 8.18 7.12
CA SER A 67 8.85 8.81 7.23
C SER A 67 7.79 8.12 6.35
N ILE A 68 8.20 7.22 5.46
CA ILE A 68 7.33 6.62 4.45
C ILE A 68 6.86 5.24 4.93
N LYS A 69 5.54 5.01 4.91
CA LYS A 69 4.96 3.68 5.14
C LYS A 69 5.09 2.81 3.89
N ARG A 70 4.68 3.32 2.73
CA ARG A 70 4.78 2.63 1.44
C ARG A 70 4.71 3.59 0.25
N ILE A 71 5.22 3.15 -0.89
CA ILE A 71 5.24 3.88 -2.15
C ILE A 71 4.48 3.04 -3.18
N GLY A 72 3.44 3.59 -3.78
CA GLY A 72 2.79 3.05 -4.97
C GLY A 72 3.51 3.53 -6.23
N LEU A 73 4.09 2.60 -6.97
CA LEU A 73 4.84 2.86 -8.22
C LEU A 73 3.98 2.65 -9.47
N GLY A 74 2.77 2.13 -9.29
CA GLY A 74 1.80 1.89 -10.36
C GLY A 74 0.76 0.88 -9.91
N SER A 75 -0.46 1.03 -10.43
CA SER A 75 -1.58 0.15 -10.16
C SER A 75 -2.33 -0.15 -11.46
N GLY A 76 -2.94 -1.33 -11.55
CA GLY A 76 -3.78 -1.68 -12.69
C GLY A 76 -4.72 -2.84 -12.41
N VAL A 77 -5.58 -3.10 -13.38
CA VAL A 77 -6.41 -4.31 -13.41
C VAL A 77 -5.53 -5.47 -13.89
N PRO A 78 -5.44 -6.58 -13.15
CA PRO A 78 -4.60 -7.70 -13.53
C PRO A 78 -5.17 -8.44 -14.74
N THR A 79 -4.29 -8.81 -15.66
CA THR A 79 -4.62 -9.67 -16.81
C THR A 79 -5.02 -11.06 -16.36
N ALA A 80 -5.77 -11.79 -17.20
CA ALA A 80 -6.15 -13.19 -16.90
C ALA A 80 -4.93 -14.09 -16.63
N ALA A 81 -3.82 -13.84 -17.35
CA ALA A 81 -2.56 -14.57 -17.13
C ALA A 81 -1.92 -14.24 -15.78
N GLU A 82 -1.91 -12.99 -15.34
CA GLU A 82 -1.43 -12.60 -14.00
C GLU A 82 -2.30 -13.22 -12.90
N GLN A 83 -3.63 -13.20 -13.06
CA GLN A 83 -4.56 -13.80 -12.09
C GLN A 83 -4.33 -15.31 -11.93
N ALA A 84 -3.93 -16.01 -13.00
CA ALA A 84 -3.61 -17.43 -12.99
C ALA A 84 -2.25 -17.74 -12.35
N ARG A 85 -1.24 -16.85 -12.49
CA ARG A 85 0.11 -17.04 -11.93
C ARG A 85 0.25 -16.71 -10.45
N ALA A 86 -0.65 -15.89 -9.90
CA ALA A 86 -0.62 -15.39 -8.53
C ALA A 86 -0.65 -16.53 -7.47
N GLY A 87 0.52 -17.06 -7.12
CA GLY A 87 0.64 -18.29 -6.33
C GLY A 87 1.04 -18.07 -4.87
N LYS A 88 2.00 -17.17 -4.60
CA LYS A 88 2.56 -16.98 -3.26
C LYS A 88 1.69 -16.01 -2.46
N LYS A 89 0.88 -16.53 -1.52
CA LYS A 89 0.12 -15.70 -0.58
C LYS A 89 1.10 -15.03 0.38
N VAL A 90 0.98 -13.73 0.57
CA VAL A 90 1.80 -12.98 1.51
C VAL A 90 0.95 -12.10 2.42
N ALA A 91 1.43 -11.92 3.65
CA ALA A 91 0.97 -10.87 4.57
C ALA A 91 2.15 -9.98 4.94
N ILE A 92 2.01 -8.70 4.68
CA ILE A 92 2.99 -7.65 4.96
C ILE A 92 2.49 -6.93 6.20
N ARG A 93 3.23 -7.04 7.30
CA ARG A 93 2.91 -6.39 8.56
C ARG A 93 3.77 -5.15 8.73
N PHE A 94 3.14 -4.00 8.93
CA PHE A 94 3.81 -2.74 9.21
C PHE A 94 4.05 -2.57 10.72
N GLN A 95 4.93 -1.64 11.08
CA GLN A 95 5.30 -1.37 12.48
C GLN A 95 4.10 -0.89 13.33
N ASP A 96 3.17 -0.16 12.72
CA ASP A 96 1.94 0.34 13.35
C ASP A 96 0.85 -0.73 13.55
N GLY A 97 1.09 -1.96 13.10
CA GLY A 97 0.15 -3.07 13.18
C GLY A 97 -0.77 -3.22 11.96
N GLU A 98 -0.72 -2.31 10.98
CA GLU A 98 -1.42 -2.48 9.71
C GLU A 98 -0.92 -3.75 9.00
N VAL A 99 -1.83 -4.46 8.33
CA VAL A 99 -1.51 -5.66 7.56
C VAL A 99 -2.07 -5.55 6.15
N LEU A 100 -1.18 -5.59 5.16
CA LEU A 100 -1.54 -5.72 3.75
C LEU A 100 -1.41 -7.19 3.32
N LYS A 101 -2.47 -7.74 2.74
CA LYS A 101 -2.52 -9.12 2.25
C LYS A 101 -2.68 -9.15 0.74
N GLY A 102 -2.01 -10.09 0.09
CA GLY A 102 -2.13 -10.28 -1.35
C GLY A 102 -1.27 -11.41 -1.88
N TYR A 103 -1.36 -11.66 -3.17
CA TYR A 103 -0.52 -12.61 -3.86
C TYR A 103 0.70 -11.90 -4.44
N LEU A 104 1.88 -12.36 -4.10
CA LEU A 104 3.12 -11.89 -4.70
C LEU A 104 3.19 -12.38 -6.16
N ASP A 105 3.31 -11.45 -7.10
CA ASP A 105 3.54 -11.71 -8.53
C ASP A 105 5.04 -11.55 -8.83
N GLY A 106 5.71 -12.67 -9.11
CA GLY A 106 7.17 -12.72 -9.24
C GLY A 106 7.87 -12.83 -7.88
N ASP A 107 9.02 -12.17 -7.77
CA ASP A 107 9.87 -12.18 -6.58
C ASP A 107 10.05 -10.78 -5.98
N LEU A 108 10.48 -10.76 -4.72
CA LEU A 108 10.85 -9.53 -4.03
C LEU A 108 12.16 -9.02 -4.63
N THR A 109 12.20 -7.74 -5.00
CA THR A 109 13.44 -7.06 -5.36
C THR A 109 13.96 -6.35 -4.12
N HIS A 110 15.10 -6.80 -3.61
CA HIS A 110 15.76 -6.18 -2.46
C HIS A 110 16.60 -4.99 -2.91
N ALA A 111 16.51 -3.92 -2.13
CA ALA A 111 17.38 -2.76 -2.20
C ALA A 111 17.99 -2.50 -0.81
N THR A 112 18.91 -1.55 -0.74
CA THR A 112 19.64 -1.25 0.50
C THR A 112 18.71 -0.87 1.65
N TYR A 113 17.68 -0.07 1.40
CA TYR A 113 16.78 0.47 2.44
C TYR A 113 15.36 -0.07 2.39
N GLY A 114 15.07 -1.05 1.53
CA GLY A 114 13.73 -1.63 1.46
C GLY A 114 13.57 -2.72 0.42
N VAL A 115 12.31 -3.02 0.09
CA VAL A 115 11.93 -4.00 -0.93
C VAL A 115 10.92 -3.40 -1.89
N THR A 116 11.01 -3.81 -3.15
CA THR A 116 10.02 -3.55 -4.18
C THR A 116 9.35 -4.86 -4.60
N MET A 117 8.04 -4.84 -4.81
CA MET A 117 7.27 -6.03 -5.18
C MET A 117 6.04 -5.70 -6.01
N ARG A 118 5.56 -6.66 -6.80
CA ARG A 118 4.21 -6.63 -7.38
C ARG A 118 3.26 -7.44 -6.51
N LEU A 119 2.21 -6.81 -6.04
CA LEU A 119 1.23 -7.41 -5.15
C LEU A 119 -0.16 -7.37 -5.77
N MET A 120 -0.73 -8.54 -6.02
CA MET A 120 -2.12 -8.68 -6.43
C MET A 120 -3.02 -8.75 -5.20
N ALA A 121 -4.11 -7.99 -5.20
CA ALA A 121 -5.11 -8.01 -4.13
C ALA A 121 -5.74 -9.40 -3.97
N VAL A 122 -6.26 -9.71 -2.78
CA VAL A 122 -6.81 -11.04 -2.46
C VAL A 122 -8.00 -11.42 -3.34
N ASN A 123 -8.83 -10.44 -3.69
CA ASN A 123 -9.95 -10.56 -4.63
C ASN A 123 -9.53 -10.57 -6.10
N LYS A 124 -8.23 -10.39 -6.39
CA LYS A 124 -7.64 -10.38 -7.74
C LYS A 124 -8.22 -9.34 -8.70
N ASP A 125 -8.76 -8.23 -8.19
CA ASP A 125 -9.28 -7.14 -9.02
C ASP A 125 -8.25 -6.03 -9.29
N ARG A 126 -7.17 -6.00 -8.51
CA ARG A 126 -6.11 -5.01 -8.59
C ARG A 126 -4.74 -5.64 -8.40
N ILE A 127 -3.75 -5.14 -9.13
CA ILE A 127 -2.34 -5.42 -8.92
C ILE A 127 -1.57 -4.11 -8.80
N GLU A 128 -0.70 -4.00 -7.80
CA GLU A 128 0.06 -2.81 -7.47
C GLU A 128 1.56 -3.13 -7.43
N THR A 129 2.38 -2.22 -7.93
CA THR A 129 3.83 -2.26 -7.70
C THR A 129 4.12 -1.37 -6.50
N LEU A 130 4.69 -1.95 -5.45
CA LEU A 130 4.89 -1.31 -4.16
C LEU A 130 6.38 -1.26 -3.81
N GLY A 131 6.86 -0.11 -3.36
CA GLY A 131 8.12 0.05 -2.62
C GLY A 131 7.82 0.18 -1.12
N ILE A 132 8.51 -0.59 -0.28
CA ILE A 132 8.32 -0.57 1.17
C ILE A 132 9.68 -0.42 1.85
N PRO A 133 9.94 0.70 2.54
CA PRO A 133 11.13 0.87 3.38
C PRO A 133 11.17 -0.17 4.50
N TYR A 134 12.37 -0.68 4.82
CA TYR A 134 12.52 -1.62 5.95
C TYR A 134 12.12 -0.99 7.29
N THR A 135 12.25 0.33 7.43
CA THR A 135 11.85 1.07 8.63
C THR A 135 10.35 1.01 8.92
N ALA A 136 9.50 0.89 7.89
CA ALA A 136 8.06 0.74 8.06
C ALA A 136 7.62 -0.73 8.23
N LEU A 137 8.47 -1.67 7.84
CA LEU A 137 8.16 -3.10 7.82
C LEU A 137 8.45 -3.73 9.19
N LYS A 138 7.47 -4.44 9.74
CA LYS A 138 7.67 -5.35 10.87
C LYS A 138 8.10 -6.73 10.37
N ALA A 139 7.39 -7.28 9.39
CA ALA A 139 7.70 -8.56 8.77
C ALA A 139 6.89 -8.77 7.48
N LEU A 140 7.40 -9.62 6.59
CA LEU A 140 6.66 -10.19 5.46
C LEU A 140 6.58 -11.70 5.65
N PHE A 141 5.36 -12.24 5.66
CA PHE A 141 5.10 -13.67 5.85
C PHE A 141 4.60 -14.30 4.56
N TYR A 142 5.15 -15.46 4.21
CA TYR A 142 4.57 -16.34 3.19
C TYR A 142 3.54 -17.26 3.84
N LEU A 143 2.33 -17.28 3.31
CA LEU A 143 1.20 -17.98 3.90
C LEU A 143 0.84 -19.24 3.13
N LYS A 144 0.50 -20.31 3.85
CA LYS A 144 -0.15 -21.51 3.28
C LYS A 144 -1.64 -21.25 3.04
N SER A 145 -2.27 -20.59 4.01
CA SER A 145 -3.71 -20.33 4.12
C SER A 145 -3.96 -18.86 4.43
N TRP A 146 -5.10 -18.33 3.99
CA TRP A 146 -5.55 -16.99 4.39
C TRP A 146 -6.12 -16.95 5.80
N ASP A 147 -6.60 -18.11 6.27
CA ASP A 147 -6.98 -18.34 7.64
C ASP A 147 -5.73 -18.49 8.49
N THR A 148 -5.52 -17.53 9.38
CA THR A 148 -4.38 -17.48 10.31
C THR A 148 -4.75 -18.02 11.68
N ARG A 149 -5.95 -18.59 11.85
CA ARG A 149 -6.32 -19.28 13.09
C ARG A 149 -5.45 -20.53 13.24
N PRO A 150 -4.90 -20.81 14.43
CA PRO A 150 -4.21 -22.06 14.69
C PRO A 150 -5.16 -23.26 14.44
N PRO A 151 -4.64 -24.45 14.06
CA PRO A 151 -5.47 -25.63 13.78
C PRO A 151 -6.34 -26.07 14.95
N GLU A 152 -5.95 -25.72 16.19
CA GLU A 152 -6.65 -26.02 17.43
C GLU A 152 -7.89 -25.11 17.69
N PHE A 153 -8.28 -24.27 16.73
CA PHE A 153 -9.48 -23.44 16.76
C PHE A 153 -10.53 -23.93 15.76
N ASP A 154 -10.84 -25.22 15.81
CA ASP A 154 -11.89 -25.90 15.06
C ASP A 154 -13.28 -25.67 15.67
N GLY A 155 -13.73 -24.42 15.68
CA GLY A 155 -15.15 -24.11 15.55
C GLY A 155 -16.07 -24.27 16.76
N GLU A 156 -15.56 -24.57 17.95
CA GLU A 156 -16.31 -24.35 19.21
C GLU A 156 -16.06 -22.92 19.73
N GLU A 157 -17.11 -22.29 20.24
CA GLU A 157 -17.20 -20.85 20.54
C GLU A 157 -16.21 -20.38 21.63
N ASP A 158 -14.96 -20.11 21.25
CA ASP A 158 -14.01 -19.50 22.18
C ASP A 158 -14.17 -17.97 22.26
N LEU A 159 -14.98 -17.57 23.24
CA LEU A 159 -15.26 -16.20 23.70
C LEU A 159 -14.01 -15.41 24.17
N HIS A 160 -12.82 -16.01 24.21
CA HIS A 160 -11.65 -15.42 24.86
C HIS A 160 -10.52 -14.94 23.93
N LEU A 161 -10.63 -15.15 22.61
CA LEU A 161 -9.69 -14.61 21.61
C LEU A 161 -10.29 -13.53 20.69
N ASN A 162 -11.54 -13.12 20.96
CA ASN A 162 -12.18 -11.97 20.30
C ASN A 162 -11.65 -10.61 20.77
N LYS A 163 -10.33 -10.48 20.96
CA LYS A 163 -9.66 -9.21 20.67
C LYS A 163 -9.04 -9.32 19.30
N ARG A 164 -9.90 -9.42 18.29
CA ARG A 164 -9.63 -8.71 17.03
C ARG A 164 -9.17 -7.31 17.43
N LEU A 165 -8.15 -6.76 16.77
CA LEU A 165 -7.96 -5.30 16.74
C LEU A 165 -9.18 -4.72 16.00
N SER A 166 -10.30 -4.75 16.68
CA SER A 166 -11.57 -4.21 16.27
C SER A 166 -11.42 -2.73 16.60
N SER A 167 -10.87 -2.00 15.63
CA SER A 167 -10.93 -0.55 15.70
C SER A 167 -12.42 -0.20 15.75
N PRO A 168 -12.88 0.65 16.70
CA PRO A 168 -14.29 1.02 16.79
C PRO A 168 -14.88 1.49 15.46
N LEU A 169 -14.02 2.07 14.60
CA LEU A 169 -14.38 2.53 13.26
C LEU A 169 -14.56 1.38 12.25
N VAL A 170 -13.79 0.30 12.37
CA VAL A 170 -13.92 -0.90 11.51
C VAL A 170 -15.20 -1.67 11.86
N ASP A 171 -15.50 -1.79 13.15
CA ASP A 171 -16.75 -2.40 13.61
C ASP A 171 -17.95 -1.56 13.18
N LEU A 172 -17.89 -0.23 13.33
CA LEU A 172 -18.91 0.70 12.84
C LEU A 172 -19.15 0.54 11.33
N ILE A 173 -18.11 0.54 10.51
CA ILE A 173 -18.24 0.41 9.05
C ILE A 173 -18.87 -0.93 8.68
N SER A 174 -18.46 -2.00 9.36
CA SER A 174 -18.97 -3.34 9.11
C SER A 174 -20.45 -3.46 9.51
N ASP A 175 -20.83 -2.94 10.68
CA ASP A 175 -22.21 -2.93 11.17
C ASP A 175 -23.12 -2.05 10.31
N MET A 176 -22.65 -0.86 9.91
CA MET A 176 -23.37 0.00 8.98
C MET A 176 -23.56 -0.65 7.61
N GLY A 177 -22.54 -1.34 7.10
CA GLY A 177 -22.61 -2.05 5.83
C GLY A 177 -23.58 -3.24 5.86
N GLN A 178 -23.67 -3.96 6.98
CA GLN A 178 -24.67 -5.01 7.18
C GLN A 178 -26.09 -4.45 7.29
N LEU A 179 -26.26 -3.34 8.02
CA LEU A 179 -27.56 -2.69 8.19
C LEU A 179 -28.13 -2.20 6.85
N ASP A 180 -27.29 -1.61 5.99
CA ASP A 180 -27.70 -1.13 4.67
C ASP A 180 -28.06 -2.30 3.72
N LYS A 181 -27.36 -3.44 3.82
CA LYS A 181 -27.71 -4.66 3.08
C LYS A 181 -29.08 -5.21 3.51
N LEU A 182 -29.40 -5.19 4.80
CA LEU A 182 -30.70 -5.64 5.31
C LEU A 182 -31.84 -4.75 4.79
N ARG A 183 -31.62 -3.43 4.77
CA ARG A 183 -32.58 -2.48 4.19
C ARG A 183 -32.77 -2.71 2.68
N LYS A 184 -31.67 -2.83 1.92
CA LYS A 184 -31.73 -3.06 0.46
C LYS A 184 -32.41 -4.37 0.08
N ARG A 185 -32.37 -5.37 0.96
CA ARG A 185 -33.07 -6.66 0.79
C ARG A 185 -34.53 -6.63 1.26
N GLY A 186 -35.02 -5.49 1.77
CA GLY A 186 -36.38 -5.37 2.33
C GLY A 186 -36.59 -6.16 3.62
N ALA A 187 -35.50 -6.62 4.27
CA ALA A 187 -35.55 -7.43 5.49
C ALA A 187 -35.84 -6.60 6.75
N ILE A 188 -35.67 -5.27 6.65
CA ILE A 188 -36.01 -4.30 7.70
C ILE A 188 -36.69 -3.09 7.07
N THR A 189 -37.61 -2.48 7.81
CA THR A 189 -38.27 -1.24 7.43
C THR A 189 -37.35 -0.03 7.65
N GLU A 190 -37.65 1.10 6.99
CA GLU A 190 -36.85 2.34 7.14
C GLU A 190 -36.85 2.86 8.59
N SER A 191 -37.96 2.73 9.32
CA SER A 191 -38.05 3.11 10.73
C SER A 191 -37.15 2.22 11.62
N GLU A 192 -37.08 0.92 11.33
CA GLU A 192 -36.17 -0.01 12.02
C GLU A 192 -34.71 0.23 11.67
N PHE A 193 -34.41 0.58 10.42
CA PHE A 193 -33.07 0.97 9.99
C PHE A 193 -32.58 2.20 10.77
N GLN A 194 -33.37 3.27 10.85
CA GLN A 194 -32.98 4.49 11.58
C GLN A 194 -32.81 4.25 13.08
N ARG A 195 -33.67 3.43 13.68
CA ARG A 195 -33.56 3.07 15.11
C ARG A 195 -32.29 2.27 15.40
N LYS A 196 -31.97 1.27 14.55
CA LYS A 196 -30.77 0.43 14.72
C LYS A 196 -29.48 1.21 14.41
N ARG A 197 -29.49 2.07 13.39
CA ARG A 197 -28.37 2.95 13.05
C ARG A 197 -28.02 3.89 14.21
N ARG A 198 -29.02 4.52 14.84
CA ARG A 198 -28.81 5.38 16.01
C ARG A 198 -28.16 4.62 17.17
N LYS A 199 -28.68 3.42 17.46
CA LYS A 199 -28.14 2.55 18.53
C LYS A 199 -26.68 2.12 18.28
N ILE A 200 -26.28 1.92 17.03
CA ILE A 200 -24.89 1.58 16.65
C ILE A 200 -23.98 2.80 16.85
N LEU A 201 -24.43 4.00 16.47
CA LEU A 201 -23.67 5.23 16.64
C LEU A 201 -23.53 5.67 18.12
N ASP A 202 -24.52 5.36 18.96
CA ASP A 202 -24.51 5.67 20.39
C ASP A 202 -23.58 4.74 21.21
N ASN A 203 -23.11 3.63 20.62
CA ASN A 203 -22.30 2.59 21.29
C ASN A 203 -20.78 2.73 21.04
N ILE A 204 -20.34 3.87 20.51
CA ILE A 204 -18.95 4.20 20.15
C ILE A 204 -18.49 5.37 21.01
#